data_AF-A0A1F2R2A7-F1
#
_entry.id   AF-A0A1F2R2A7-F1
#
_cell.length_a   1.000
_cell.length_b   1.000
_cell.length_c   1.000
_cell.angle_alpha   90.00
_cell.angle_beta   90.00
_cell.angle_gamma   90.00
#
_symmetry.space_group_name_H-M   'P 1'
#
loop_
_entity.id
_entity.type
_entity.pdbx_description
1 polymer ?
#
loop_
_entity_poly.entity_id
_entity_poly.type
_entity_poly.pdbx_seq_one_letter_code
_entity_poly.pdbx_strand_id
1 'polypeptide(L)'
;MSAVIEALALLAITLPLAVHFEVPSLWLLTPFALLTATRRRYEDYGLTLRRPGSLRFHLTVCSVIYGSYCLAHYGYGHWWLGRTFQPTLAPDFAAQVIDQILVVGLSEEFFFRGYVQTQFNRWLGRPYRVLGAQCGWGLIAAAVLFGLCHLVDGDLTRARVVFFGLFAGWLRERTDTIAVPGAYHGIANLLYDFMQRSLR
;
A
#
# COMPACT_ATOMS: atom_id res chain seq x y z
N MET A 1 4.59 0.95 27.16
CA MET A 1 3.78 1.62 26.12
C MET A 1 3.05 0.56 25.33
N SER A 2 1.73 0.66 25.09
CA SER A 2 1.03 -0.36 24.29
C SER A 2 1.54 -0.33 22.84
N ALA A 3 1.51 -1.46 22.14
CA ALA A 3 2.00 -1.55 20.76
C ALA A 3 1.32 -0.53 19.83
N VAL A 4 0.03 -0.24 20.07
CA VAL A 4 -0.76 0.78 19.37
C VAL A 4 -0.21 2.18 19.62
N ILE A 5 0.05 2.55 20.88
CA ILE A 5 0.59 3.88 21.22
C ILE A 5 1.95 4.07 20.54
N GLU A 6 2.80 3.04 20.51
CA GLU A 6 4.08 3.10 19.81
C GLU A 6 3.92 3.37 18.31
N ALA A 7 3.00 2.67 17.64
CA ALA A 7 2.73 2.88 16.23
C ALA A 7 2.14 4.28 15.92
N LEU A 8 1.23 4.76 16.77
CA LEU A 8 0.68 6.12 16.63
C LEU A 8 1.73 7.20 16.92
N ALA A 9 2.61 7.00 17.89
CA ALA A 9 3.71 7.91 18.18
C ALA A 9 4.70 7.96 17.01
N LEU A 10 5.06 6.81 16.44
CA LEU A 10 5.92 6.77 15.26
C LEU A 10 5.25 7.48 14.08
N LEU A 11 3.96 7.27 13.82
CA LEU A 11 3.22 7.97 12.78
C LEU A 11 3.21 9.50 13.01
N ALA A 12 2.96 9.94 14.24
CA ALA A 12 2.94 11.35 14.59
C ALA A 12 4.30 12.04 14.42
N ILE A 13 5.41 11.28 14.42
CA ILE A 13 6.75 11.77 14.11
C ILE A 13 7.02 11.70 12.60
N THR A 14 6.79 10.55 11.98
CA THR A 14 7.15 10.28 10.59
C THR A 14 6.34 11.14 9.62
N LEU A 15 5.02 11.27 9.82
CA LEU A 15 4.15 12.01 8.89
C LEU A 15 4.57 13.48 8.72
N PRO A 16 4.68 14.31 9.77
CA PRO A 16 5.05 15.71 9.59
C PRO A 16 6.45 15.86 9.01
N LEU A 17 7.41 14.98 9.35
CA LEU A 17 8.76 15.03 8.78
C LEU A 17 8.75 14.65 7.29
N ALA A 18 8.04 13.58 6.92
CA ALA A 18 7.93 13.13 5.53
C ALA A 18 7.26 14.18 4.65
N VAL A 19 6.22 14.85 5.16
CA VAL A 19 5.52 15.94 4.46
C VAL A 19 6.38 17.19 4.40
N HIS A 20 6.95 17.65 5.51
CA HIS A 20 7.69 18.91 5.57
C HIS A 20 9.00 18.87 4.75
N PHE A 21 9.71 17.74 4.76
CA PHE A 21 10.97 17.59 4.04
C PHE A 21 10.80 16.94 2.67
N GLU A 22 9.59 16.50 2.30
CA GLU A 22 9.31 15.78 1.05
C GLU A 22 10.23 14.55 0.88
N VAL A 23 10.40 13.77 1.96
CA VAL A 23 11.25 12.57 1.99
C VAL A 23 10.40 11.31 2.21
N PRO A 24 9.85 10.69 1.14
CA PRO A 24 9.06 9.46 1.25
C PRO A 24 9.82 8.30 1.89
N SER A 25 11.15 8.26 1.76
CA SER A 25 11.96 7.20 2.37
C SER A 25 11.92 7.22 3.90
N LEU A 26 11.44 8.28 4.55
CA LEU A 26 11.19 8.27 6.00
C LEU A 26 10.17 7.21 6.43
N TRP A 27 9.21 6.85 5.57
CA TRP A 27 8.30 5.72 5.81
C TRP A 27 9.05 4.39 5.93
N LEU A 28 10.18 4.24 5.22
CA LEU A 28 11.06 3.07 5.37
C LEU A 28 11.99 3.22 6.58
N LEU A 29 12.71 4.35 6.65
CA LEU A 29 13.83 4.55 7.54
C LEU A 29 13.41 4.60 9.02
N THR A 30 12.26 5.21 9.32
CA THR A 30 11.82 5.39 10.71
C THR A 30 11.48 4.07 11.42
N PRO A 31 10.63 3.16 10.88
CA PRO A 31 10.43 1.85 11.49
C PRO A 31 11.72 1.02 11.42
N PHE A 32 12.51 1.10 10.34
CA PHE A 32 13.76 0.35 10.23
C PHE A 32 14.74 0.69 11.35
N ALA A 33 14.96 1.98 11.60
CA ALA A 33 15.82 2.47 12.68
C ALA A 33 15.31 2.02 14.05
N LEU A 34 14.00 2.12 14.30
CA LEU A 34 13.40 1.68 15.55
C LEU A 34 13.55 0.17 15.77
N LEU A 35 13.31 -0.65 14.74
CA LEU A 35 13.48 -2.10 14.84
C LEU A 35 14.93 -2.49 15.11
N THR A 36 15.88 -1.84 14.43
CA THR A 36 17.33 -2.01 14.65
C THR A 36 17.70 -1.66 16.10
N ALA A 37 17.32 -0.46 16.55
CA ALA A 37 17.66 0.05 17.87
C ALA A 37 17.06 -0.80 19.00
N THR A 38 15.87 -1.37 18.77
CA THR A 38 15.17 -2.23 19.73
C THR A 38 15.45 -3.72 19.55
N ARG A 39 16.37 -4.10 18.65
CA ARG A 39 16.77 -5.49 18.34
C ARG A 39 15.59 -6.40 18.02
N ARG A 40 14.57 -5.87 17.35
CA ARG A 40 13.40 -6.64 16.92
C ARG A 40 13.70 -7.33 15.60
N ARG A 41 13.15 -8.53 15.41
CA ARG A 41 13.36 -9.30 14.18
C ARG A 41 12.59 -8.65 13.04
N TYR A 42 13.26 -8.43 11.91
CA TYR A 42 12.66 -7.79 10.74
C TYR A 42 11.56 -8.66 10.09
N GLU A 43 11.67 -9.98 10.21
CA GLU A 43 10.71 -10.94 9.67
C GLU A 43 9.34 -10.80 10.33
N ASP A 44 9.27 -10.41 11.61
CA ASP A 44 8.00 -10.17 12.31
C ASP A 44 7.23 -8.99 11.70
N TYR A 45 7.93 -8.14 10.94
CA TYR A 45 7.40 -6.99 10.22
C TYR A 45 7.40 -7.22 8.70
N GLY A 46 7.57 -8.48 8.28
CA GLY A 46 7.39 -8.94 6.90
C GLY A 46 8.52 -8.57 5.95
N LEU A 47 9.69 -8.20 6.47
CA LEU A 47 10.92 -8.13 5.69
C LEU A 47 11.45 -9.56 5.46
N THR A 48 10.73 -10.30 4.62
CA THR A 48 11.03 -11.70 4.28
C THR A 48 10.41 -12.05 2.93
N LEU A 49 10.89 -13.10 2.26
CA LEU A 49 10.34 -13.62 1.01
C LEU A 49 9.87 -15.07 1.14
N ARG A 50 9.48 -15.50 2.36
CA ARG A 50 9.14 -16.90 2.63
C ARG A 50 7.86 -17.38 1.95
N ARG A 51 6.87 -16.51 1.76
CA ARG A 51 5.53 -16.88 1.25
C ARG A 51 4.96 -15.88 0.24
N PRO A 52 5.68 -15.52 -0.84
CA PRO A 52 5.24 -14.47 -1.77
C PRO A 52 3.90 -14.79 -2.46
N GLY A 53 3.50 -16.07 -2.52
CA GLY A 53 2.33 -16.52 -3.24
C GLY A 53 2.73 -17.29 -4.50
N SER A 54 1.76 -17.98 -5.12
CA SER A 54 1.99 -18.69 -6.38
C SER A 54 1.69 -17.77 -7.58
N LEU A 55 2.21 -18.13 -8.76
CA LEU A 55 1.86 -17.42 -10.00
C LEU A 55 0.34 -17.37 -10.22
N ARG A 56 -0.36 -18.49 -9.99
CA ARG A 56 -1.83 -18.54 -10.09
C ARG A 56 -2.51 -17.54 -9.16
N PHE A 57 -2.01 -17.41 -7.93
CA PHE A 57 -2.52 -16.41 -6.99
C PHE A 57 -2.37 -15.00 -7.55
N HIS A 58 -1.17 -14.63 -8.02
CA HIS A 58 -0.92 -13.30 -8.54
C HIS A 58 -1.72 -13.00 -9.80
N LEU A 59 -1.77 -13.92 -10.76
CA LEU A 59 -2.58 -13.77 -11.97
C LEU A 59 -4.05 -13.57 -11.62
N THR A 60 -4.59 -14.39 -10.72
CA THR A 60 -6.00 -14.26 -10.30
C THR A 60 -6.26 -12.91 -9.65
N VAL A 61 -5.43 -12.49 -8.70
CA VAL A 61 -5.63 -11.22 -7.98
C VAL A 61 -5.45 -10.03 -8.92
N CYS A 62 -4.43 -10.01 -9.78
CA CYS A 62 -4.23 -8.94 -10.74
C CYS A 62 -5.37 -8.85 -11.75
N SER A 63 -5.83 -9.97 -12.31
CA SER A 63 -6.97 -9.98 -13.23
C SER A 63 -8.24 -9.47 -12.56
N VAL A 64 -8.50 -9.89 -11.32
CA VAL A 64 -9.70 -9.46 -10.60
C VAL A 64 -9.62 -7.99 -10.21
N ILE A 65 -8.54 -7.52 -9.59
CA ILE A 65 -8.47 -6.16 -9.03
C ILE A 65 -8.09 -5.13 -10.11
N TYR A 66 -6.98 -5.36 -10.81
CA TYR A 66 -6.47 -4.41 -11.80
C TYR A 66 -7.19 -4.53 -13.13
N GLY A 67 -7.54 -5.75 -13.54
CA GLY A 67 -8.38 -5.96 -14.72
C GLY A 67 -9.75 -5.31 -14.56
N SER A 68 -10.43 -5.48 -13.43
CA SER A 68 -11.71 -4.81 -13.19
C SER A 68 -11.58 -3.29 -13.16
N TYR A 69 -10.52 -2.76 -12.52
CA TYR A 69 -10.25 -1.32 -12.50
C TYR A 69 -10.08 -0.77 -13.92
N CYS A 70 -9.24 -1.39 -14.75
CA CYS A 70 -9.02 -0.95 -16.12
C CYS A 70 -10.31 -0.96 -16.95
N LEU A 71 -11.09 -2.05 -16.86
CA LEU A 71 -12.36 -2.18 -17.58
C LEU A 71 -13.38 -1.13 -17.11
N ALA A 72 -13.53 -0.93 -15.80
CA ALA A 72 -14.45 0.05 -15.26
C ALA A 72 -14.03 1.49 -15.62
N HIS A 73 -12.74 1.82 -15.51
CA HIS A 73 -12.21 3.14 -15.86
C HIS A 73 -12.36 3.43 -17.35
N TYR A 74 -12.04 2.45 -18.21
CA TYR A 74 -12.26 2.55 -19.66
C TYR A 74 -13.74 2.71 -19.99
N GLY A 75 -14.60 1.85 -19.46
CA GLY A 75 -16.04 1.89 -19.73
C GLY A 75 -16.69 3.20 -19.28
N TYR A 76 -16.34 3.69 -18.09
CA TYR A 76 -16.79 5.00 -17.61
C TYR A 76 -16.28 6.13 -18.51
N GLY A 77 -15.00 6.14 -18.83
CA GLY A 77 -14.42 7.16 -19.71
C GLY A 77 -15.04 7.18 -21.11
N HIS A 78 -15.18 6.01 -21.72
CA HIS A 78 -15.65 5.90 -23.09
C HIS A 78 -17.16 6.07 -23.22
N TRP A 79 -17.95 5.38 -22.41
CA TRP A 79 -19.41 5.37 -22.55
C TRP A 79 -20.10 6.51 -21.81
N TRP A 80 -19.53 6.96 -20.68
CA TRP A 80 -20.17 8.00 -19.86
C TRP A 80 -19.59 9.39 -20.13
N LEU A 81 -18.28 9.49 -20.31
CA LEU A 81 -17.61 10.78 -20.56
C LEU A 81 -17.37 11.05 -22.04
N GLY A 82 -17.68 10.11 -22.94
CA GLY A 82 -17.47 10.24 -24.39
C GLY A 82 -16.00 10.37 -24.79
N ARG A 83 -15.06 9.98 -23.90
CA ARG A 83 -13.63 10.09 -24.13
C ARG A 83 -13.12 8.95 -25.02
N THR A 84 -12.00 9.22 -25.67
CA THR A 84 -11.26 8.25 -26.46
C THR A 84 -10.11 7.66 -25.67
N PHE A 85 -9.79 6.40 -25.93
CA PHE A 85 -8.66 5.74 -25.30
C PHE A 85 -7.49 5.67 -26.27
N GLN A 86 -6.41 6.38 -25.94
CA GLN A 86 -5.16 6.39 -26.67
C GLN A 86 -4.03 5.98 -25.71
N PRO A 87 -3.53 4.72 -25.78
CA PRO A 87 -2.48 4.23 -24.89
C PRO A 87 -1.29 5.19 -24.84
N THR A 88 -1.04 5.77 -23.66
CA THR A 88 0.00 6.78 -23.46
C THR A 88 0.79 6.43 -22.20
N LEU A 89 2.04 6.05 -22.37
CA LEU A 89 2.98 5.85 -21.27
C LEU A 89 3.64 7.16 -20.87
N ALA A 90 4.10 7.25 -19.62
CA ALA A 90 4.97 8.33 -19.20
C ALA A 90 6.32 8.27 -19.97
N PRO A 91 6.89 9.41 -20.42
CA PRO A 91 8.17 9.42 -21.12
C PRO A 91 9.33 8.78 -20.33
N ASP A 92 9.25 8.86 -19.00
CA ASP A 92 10.20 8.38 -18.01
C ASP A 92 9.76 7.07 -17.34
N PHE A 93 8.89 6.29 -17.99
CA PHE A 93 8.25 5.10 -17.41
C PHE A 93 9.22 4.14 -16.69
N ALA A 94 10.40 3.88 -17.26
CA ALA A 94 11.38 2.98 -16.63
C ALA A 94 11.88 3.51 -15.28
N ALA A 95 12.13 4.82 -15.17
CA ALA A 95 12.50 5.46 -13.91
C ALA A 95 11.33 5.42 -12.91
N GLN A 96 10.11 5.68 -13.39
CA GLN A 96 8.91 5.59 -12.56
C GLN A 96 8.67 4.19 -12.02
N VAL A 97 8.98 3.12 -12.78
CA VAL A 97 8.84 1.75 -12.28
C VAL A 97 9.70 1.53 -11.04
N ILE A 98 10.95 1.99 -11.06
CA ILE A 98 11.88 1.87 -9.94
C ILE A 98 11.38 2.70 -8.76
N ASP A 99 11.03 3.96 -9.01
CA ASP A 99 10.54 4.89 -8.00
C ASP A 99 9.27 4.38 -7.31
N GLN A 100 8.24 4.02 -8.09
CA GLN A 100 6.94 3.63 -7.56
C GLN A 100 6.97 2.30 -6.82
N ILE A 101 7.82 1.35 -7.23
CA ILE A 101 7.91 0.05 -6.55
C ILE A 101 8.84 0.11 -5.34
N LEU A 102 10.05 0.66 -5.49
CA LEU A 102 11.09 0.57 -4.46
C LEU A 102 11.08 1.77 -3.50
N VAL A 103 10.87 2.97 -4.00
CA VAL A 103 10.94 4.20 -3.19
C VAL A 103 9.60 4.47 -2.52
N VAL A 104 8.51 4.45 -3.28
CA VAL A 104 7.17 4.73 -2.76
C VAL A 104 6.53 3.48 -2.16
N GLY A 105 6.20 2.50 -3.01
CA GLY A 105 5.43 1.32 -2.63
C GLY A 105 6.06 0.55 -1.49
N LEU A 106 7.33 0.16 -1.59
CA LEU A 106 7.98 -0.60 -0.53
C LEU A 106 8.09 0.19 0.80
N SER A 107 8.40 1.49 0.74
CA SER A 107 8.56 2.32 1.94
C SER A 107 7.25 2.50 2.69
N GLU A 108 6.18 2.86 1.98
CA GLU A 108 4.87 3.03 2.59
C GLU A 108 4.31 1.70 3.09
N GLU A 109 4.43 0.62 2.31
CA GLU A 109 3.96 -0.69 2.74
C GLU A 109 4.77 -1.24 3.92
N PHE A 110 6.06 -0.92 4.03
CA PHE A 110 6.82 -1.25 5.23
C PHE A 110 6.27 -0.52 6.46
N PHE A 111 5.98 0.78 6.35
CA PHE A 111 5.42 1.52 7.47
C PHE A 111 4.04 1.02 7.88
N PHE A 112 3.09 1.00 6.94
CA PHE A 112 1.70 0.76 7.27
C PHE A 112 1.39 -0.73 7.47
N ARG A 113 1.92 -1.62 6.62
CA ARG A 113 1.58 -3.06 6.63
C ARG A 113 2.62 -3.85 7.41
N GLY A 114 3.88 -3.45 7.27
CA GLY A 114 4.97 -3.96 8.09
C GLY A 114 4.82 -3.60 9.54
N TYR A 115 4.75 -2.31 9.84
CA TYR A 115 4.85 -1.81 11.21
C TYR A 115 3.50 -1.54 11.87
N VAL A 116 2.71 -0.58 11.40
CA VAL A 116 1.45 -0.15 12.03
C VAL A 116 0.45 -1.31 12.17
N GLN A 117 0.16 -2.02 11.07
CA GLN A 117 -0.76 -3.16 11.07
C GLN A 117 -0.30 -4.27 12.02
N THR A 118 0.99 -4.61 12.04
CA THR A 118 1.55 -5.61 12.96
C THR A 118 1.37 -5.18 14.41
N GLN A 119 1.68 -3.93 14.74
CA GLN A 119 1.54 -3.39 16.09
C GLN A 119 0.08 -3.42 16.56
N PHE A 120 -0.85 -3.08 15.67
CA PHE A 120 -2.27 -3.08 16.01
C PHE A 120 -2.81 -4.51 16.14
N ASN A 121 -2.41 -5.43 15.26
CA ASN A 121 -2.78 -6.84 15.34
C ASN A 121 -2.27 -7.52 16.61
N ARG A 122 -1.12 -7.10 17.16
CA ARG A 122 -0.63 -7.60 18.45
C ARG A 122 -1.57 -7.27 19.61
N TRP A 123 -2.28 -6.15 19.51
CA TRP A 123 -3.23 -5.71 20.55
C TRP A 123 -4.66 -6.18 20.28
N LEU A 124 -5.12 -6.09 19.02
CA LEU A 124 -6.49 -6.37 18.61
C LEU A 124 -6.74 -7.82 18.14
N GLY A 125 -5.66 -8.59 17.94
CA GLY A 125 -5.74 -9.94 17.39
C GLY A 125 -6.13 -9.97 15.91
N ARG A 126 -6.33 -11.19 15.40
CA ARG A 126 -6.76 -11.48 14.02
C ARG A 126 -7.89 -12.52 14.00
N PRO A 127 -9.09 -12.19 14.52
CA PRO A 127 -10.16 -13.16 14.73
C PRO A 127 -10.86 -13.61 13.44
N TYR A 128 -10.66 -12.89 12.32
CA TYR A 128 -11.42 -13.12 11.10
C TYR A 128 -10.62 -13.91 10.08
N ARG A 129 -11.29 -14.78 9.30
CA ARG A 129 -10.69 -15.45 8.15
C ARG A 129 -11.31 -14.89 6.87
N VAL A 130 -10.51 -14.19 6.06
CA VAL A 130 -10.97 -13.52 4.84
C VAL A 130 -10.15 -14.02 3.65
N LEU A 131 -10.80 -14.72 2.72
CA LEU A 131 -10.21 -15.21 1.47
C LEU A 131 -8.83 -15.86 1.65
N GLY A 132 -8.69 -16.72 2.66
CA GLY A 132 -7.44 -17.45 2.96
C GLY A 132 -6.41 -16.71 3.82
N ALA A 133 -6.72 -15.51 4.35
CA ALA A 133 -5.88 -14.79 5.31
C ALA A 133 -6.55 -14.75 6.70
N GLN A 134 -5.75 -14.70 7.75
CA GLN A 134 -6.22 -14.30 9.08
C GLN A 134 -6.10 -12.79 9.22
N CYS A 135 -7.23 -12.10 9.34
CA CYS A 135 -7.32 -10.65 9.40
C CYS A 135 -7.85 -10.19 10.76
N GLY A 136 -7.52 -8.97 11.13
CA GLY A 136 -7.98 -8.34 12.37
C GLY A 136 -8.28 -6.87 12.20
N TRP A 137 -8.80 -6.27 13.26
CA TRP A 137 -9.09 -4.84 13.29
C TRP A 137 -7.86 -3.97 13.07
N GLY A 138 -6.65 -4.49 13.33
CA GLY A 138 -5.40 -3.78 13.03
C GLY A 138 -5.18 -3.52 11.54
N LEU A 139 -5.65 -4.40 10.67
CA LEU A 139 -5.65 -4.18 9.21
C LEU A 139 -6.55 -2.99 8.85
N ILE A 140 -7.79 -2.99 9.34
CA ILE A 140 -8.77 -1.94 9.04
C ILE A 140 -8.27 -0.59 9.54
N ALA A 141 -7.79 -0.53 10.77
CA ALA A 141 -7.28 0.71 11.35
C ALA A 141 -6.02 1.22 10.63
N ALA A 142 -5.09 0.34 10.25
CA ALA A 142 -3.92 0.72 9.44
C ALA A 142 -4.32 1.25 8.05
N ALA A 143 -5.33 0.65 7.40
CA ALA A 143 -5.86 1.13 6.12
C ALA A 143 -6.53 2.51 6.23
N VAL A 144 -7.29 2.75 7.31
CA VAL A 144 -7.90 4.06 7.59
C VAL A 144 -6.81 5.10 7.84
N LEU A 145 -5.83 4.82 8.70
CA LEU A 145 -4.70 5.73 8.95
C LEU A 145 -3.95 6.05 7.66
N PHE A 146 -3.69 5.05 6.83
CA PHE A 146 -3.06 5.22 5.52
C PHE A 146 -3.84 6.19 4.63
N GLY A 147 -5.16 6.02 4.51
CA GLY A 147 -5.99 6.93 3.74
C GLY A 147 -6.06 8.34 4.34
N LEU A 148 -6.11 8.48 5.67
CA LEU A 148 -6.09 9.79 6.33
C LEU A 148 -4.80 10.56 6.04
N CYS A 149 -3.64 9.89 5.99
CA CYS A 149 -2.37 10.52 5.59
C CYS A 149 -2.40 11.06 4.16
N HIS A 150 -3.26 10.51 3.30
CA HIS A 150 -3.43 10.95 1.91
C HIS A 150 -4.42 12.10 1.75
N LEU A 151 -5.10 12.53 2.82
CA LEU A 151 -6.04 13.66 2.81
C LEU A 151 -5.41 14.97 3.33
N VAL A 152 -4.12 14.95 3.66
CA VAL A 152 -3.41 16.10 4.27
C VAL A 152 -3.36 17.31 3.32
N ASP A 153 -3.43 17.09 2.02
CA ASP A 153 -3.51 18.14 0.98
C ASP A 153 -4.94 18.69 0.76
N GLY A 154 -5.95 18.11 1.41
CA GLY A 154 -7.35 18.50 1.29
C GLY A 154 -8.11 17.83 0.12
N ASP A 155 -7.48 16.99 -0.70
CA ASP A 155 -8.16 16.30 -1.80
C ASP A 155 -8.96 15.09 -1.29
N LEU A 156 -10.26 15.28 -1.07
CA LEU A 156 -11.18 14.23 -0.62
C LEU A 156 -11.29 13.05 -1.59
N THR A 157 -10.94 13.21 -2.88
CA THR A 157 -10.96 12.08 -3.83
C THR A 157 -9.91 11.03 -3.50
N ARG A 158 -8.85 11.40 -2.76
CA ARG A 158 -7.82 10.49 -2.25
C ARG A 158 -8.32 9.60 -1.12
N ALA A 159 -9.54 9.79 -0.60
CA ALA A 159 -10.16 8.87 0.37
C ALA A 159 -10.25 7.43 -0.17
N ARG A 160 -10.28 7.25 -1.51
CA ARG A 160 -10.23 5.93 -2.15
C ARG A 160 -9.01 5.09 -1.76
N VAL A 161 -7.94 5.74 -1.31
CA VAL A 161 -6.69 5.09 -0.87
C VAL A 161 -6.92 4.19 0.35
N VAL A 162 -7.98 4.42 1.15
CA VAL A 162 -8.40 3.49 2.21
C VAL A 162 -8.70 2.09 1.63
N PHE A 163 -9.38 2.01 0.48
CA PHE A 163 -9.72 0.72 -0.15
C PHE A 163 -8.46 -0.01 -0.65
N PHE A 164 -7.53 0.74 -1.26
CA PHE A 164 -6.22 0.17 -1.59
C PHE A 164 -5.51 -0.31 -0.32
N GLY A 165 -5.60 0.46 0.77
CA GLY A 165 -4.97 0.09 2.02
C GLY A 165 -5.54 -1.17 2.66
N LEU A 166 -6.84 -1.43 2.52
CA LEU A 166 -7.48 -2.68 2.93
C LEU A 166 -6.96 -3.85 2.08
N PHE A 167 -6.86 -3.65 0.76
CA PHE A 167 -6.32 -4.64 -0.16
C PHE A 167 -4.85 -4.98 0.13
N ALA A 168 -4.00 -3.98 0.31
CA ALA A 168 -2.59 -4.15 0.65
C ALA A 168 -2.42 -4.82 2.04
N GLY A 169 -3.26 -4.46 3.01
CA GLY A 169 -3.30 -5.12 4.30
C GLY A 169 -3.70 -6.59 4.22
N TRP A 170 -4.64 -6.93 3.33
CA TRP A 170 -5.01 -8.32 3.05
C TRP A 170 -3.87 -9.08 2.35
N LEU A 171 -3.22 -8.48 1.35
CA LEU A 171 -2.04 -9.07 0.72
C LEU A 171 -0.98 -9.41 1.77
N ARG A 172 -0.72 -8.48 2.69
CA ARG A 172 0.21 -8.72 3.79
C ARG A 172 -0.17 -9.94 4.64
N GLU A 173 -1.42 -10.06 5.09
CA GLU A 173 -1.84 -11.24 5.87
C GLU A 173 -1.82 -12.54 5.05
N ARG A 174 -1.99 -12.45 3.72
CA ARG A 174 -1.96 -13.61 2.81
C ARG A 174 -0.56 -14.12 2.52
N THR A 175 0.42 -13.22 2.43
CA THR A 175 1.76 -13.55 1.94
C THR A 175 2.85 -13.41 3.00
N ASP A 176 2.52 -12.87 4.18
CA ASP A 176 3.45 -12.69 5.30
C ASP A 176 4.74 -11.91 4.91
N THR A 177 4.62 -11.03 3.92
CA THR A 177 5.71 -10.20 3.40
C THR A 177 5.20 -8.83 2.99
N ILE A 178 6.04 -7.79 3.10
CA ILE A 178 5.77 -6.48 2.51
C ILE A 178 6.10 -6.40 1.02
N ALA A 179 6.91 -7.32 0.49
CA ALA A 179 7.38 -7.23 -0.90
C ALA A 179 6.20 -7.35 -1.88
N VAL A 180 5.22 -8.19 -1.55
CA VAL A 180 4.00 -8.36 -2.34
C VAL A 180 3.14 -7.09 -2.34
N PRO A 181 2.64 -6.58 -1.19
CA PRO A 181 1.87 -5.33 -1.22
C PRO A 181 2.69 -4.16 -1.79
N GLY A 182 4.00 -4.08 -1.56
CA GLY A 182 4.87 -3.03 -2.13
C GLY A 182 4.92 -3.07 -3.66
N ALA A 183 5.09 -4.25 -4.24
CA ALA A 183 5.02 -4.41 -5.70
C ALA A 183 3.63 -4.09 -6.25
N TYR A 184 2.57 -4.56 -5.59
CA TYR A 184 1.19 -4.26 -5.97
C TYR A 184 0.90 -2.76 -5.91
N HIS A 185 1.40 -2.07 -4.89
CA HIS A 185 1.29 -0.62 -4.76
C HIS A 185 1.93 0.10 -5.94
N GLY A 186 3.20 -0.18 -6.23
CA GLY A 186 3.86 0.45 -7.38
C GLY A 186 3.13 0.17 -8.70
N ILE A 187 2.66 -1.07 -8.92
CA ILE A 187 1.84 -1.43 -10.09
C ILE A 187 0.54 -0.63 -10.13
N ALA A 188 -0.14 -0.47 -8.99
CA ALA A 188 -1.39 0.29 -8.91
C ALA A 188 -1.18 1.76 -9.30
N ASN A 189 -0.10 2.39 -8.82
CA ASN A 189 0.22 3.78 -9.16
C ASN A 189 0.54 3.94 -10.65
N LEU A 190 1.38 3.07 -11.19
CA LEU A 190 1.74 3.07 -12.61
C LEU A 190 0.51 2.83 -13.51
N LEU A 191 -0.35 1.90 -13.12
CA LEU A 191 -1.58 1.60 -13.85
C LEU A 191 -2.58 2.75 -13.79
N TYR A 192 -2.70 3.40 -12.63
CA TYR A 192 -3.53 4.57 -12.46
C TYR A 192 -3.06 5.71 -13.38
N ASP A 193 -1.76 6.03 -13.36
CA ASP A 193 -1.16 7.06 -14.22
C ASP A 193 -1.35 6.74 -15.71
N PHE A 194 -1.07 5.50 -16.12
CA PHE A 194 -1.29 5.04 -17.49
C PHE A 194 -2.76 5.22 -17.93
N MET A 195 -3.72 4.77 -17.12
CA MET A 195 -5.14 4.86 -17.46
C MET A 195 -5.63 6.32 -17.52
N GLN A 196 -5.11 7.20 -16.66
CA GLN A 196 -5.42 8.63 -16.68
C GLN A 196 -4.87 9.31 -17.93
N ARG A 197 -3.59 9.09 -18.28
CA ARG A 197 -2.95 9.66 -19.48
C ARG A 197 -3.58 9.17 -20.78
N SER A 198 -4.07 7.93 -20.75
CA SER A 198 -4.61 7.28 -21.94
C SER A 198 -6.05 7.68 -22.26
N LEU A 199 -6.74 8.39 -21.37
CA LEU A 199 -8.14 8.77 -21.57
C LEU A 199 -8.25 10.27 -21.92
N ARG A 200 -8.54 10.58 -23.19
CA ARG A 200 -8.59 11.94 -23.76
C ARG A 200 -9.99 12.30 -24.23
#